data_AF-A0A5B9P856-F1
#
_entry.id   AF-A0A5B9P856-F1
#
_cell.length_a   1.000
_cell.length_b   1.000
_cell.length_c   1.000
_cell.angle_alpha   90.00
_cell.angle_beta   90.00
_cell.angle_gamma   90.00
#
_symmetry.space_group_name_H-M   'P 1'
#
loop_
_entity.id
_entity.type
_entity.pdbx_description
1 polymer ?
#
loop_
_entity_poly.entity_id
_entity_poly.type
_entity_poly.pdbx_seq_one_letter_code
_entity_poly.pdbx_strand_id
1 'polypeptide(L)'
;MSENNPFEKSVQDSVVEAYAPAPTGAPGPKSIPTGVMVVGIIGLLLGLLGLMGVCIGGFSLGMTETFVKLMPGEDVQEAFQKVMDLQFIPTLIQLTLSLILSPMLIAACIGCLTRKAWSGGLLKISLMGMIFSSVVSLLITVWLMLFHSDTLLAPSVAQMGGNVDAAKPGFYVGQAIAIGFALLYLVFFIWALIYARGKRATEYFDRIANVTR
;
A
#
# COMPACT_ATOMS: atom_id res chain seq x y z
N MET A 1 -60.75 33.76 -34.25
CA MET A 1 -60.05 34.51 -33.20
C MET A 1 -59.59 33.49 -32.19
N SER A 2 -58.31 33.12 -32.24
CA SER A 2 -57.69 32.17 -31.31
C SER A 2 -56.89 32.98 -30.31
N GLU A 3 -57.30 32.99 -29.05
CA GLU A 3 -56.56 33.61 -27.96
C GLU A 3 -55.19 32.95 -27.82
N ASN A 4 -54.13 33.76 -27.90
CA ASN A 4 -52.78 33.33 -27.61
C ASN A 4 -52.69 32.96 -26.13
N ASN A 5 -52.56 31.68 -25.87
CA ASN A 5 -52.54 31.11 -24.53
C ASN A 5 -51.23 31.53 -23.82
N PRO A 6 -51.27 32.26 -22.70
CA PRO A 6 -50.07 32.79 -22.04
C PRO A 6 -49.12 31.72 -21.50
N PHE A 7 -49.57 30.46 -21.42
CA PHE A 7 -48.75 29.32 -21.05
C PHE A 7 -47.79 28.83 -22.15
N GLU A 8 -48.06 29.09 -23.42
CA GLU A 8 -47.13 28.69 -24.50
C GLU A 8 -45.87 29.57 -24.50
N LYS A 9 -46.03 30.84 -24.13
CA LYS A 9 -44.93 31.80 -24.08
C LYS A 9 -43.94 31.50 -22.93
N SER A 10 -44.44 31.09 -21.76
CA SER A 10 -43.58 30.76 -20.62
C SER A 10 -42.79 29.46 -20.79
N VAL A 11 -43.32 28.50 -21.57
CA VAL A 11 -42.58 27.28 -21.93
C VAL A 11 -41.51 27.57 -22.98
N GLN A 12 -41.79 28.44 -23.95
CA GLN A 12 -40.76 28.85 -24.92
C GLN A 12 -39.64 29.67 -24.27
N ASP A 13 -39.94 30.59 -23.36
CA ASP A 13 -38.90 31.38 -22.68
C ASP A 13 -38.04 30.51 -21.74
N SER A 14 -38.64 29.52 -21.05
CA SER A 14 -37.91 28.59 -20.16
C SER A 14 -37.06 27.54 -20.90
N VAL A 15 -37.43 27.16 -22.14
CA VAL A 15 -36.62 26.24 -22.96
C VAL A 15 -35.48 26.97 -23.67
N VAL A 16 -35.64 28.25 -24.01
CA VAL A 16 -34.57 29.07 -24.60
C VAL A 16 -33.51 29.42 -23.56
N GLU A 17 -33.89 29.63 -22.29
CA GLU A 17 -32.94 29.88 -21.21
C GLU A 17 -32.15 28.62 -20.77
N ALA A 18 -32.68 27.42 -21.05
CA ALA A 18 -31.99 26.15 -20.79
C ALA A 18 -30.93 25.76 -21.85
N TYR A 19 -30.87 26.48 -22.98
CA TYR A 19 -29.88 26.30 -24.04
C TYR A 19 -29.04 27.56 -24.28
N ALA A 20 -28.77 28.35 -23.22
CA ALA A 20 -27.61 29.22 -23.26
C ALA A 20 -26.37 28.33 -23.49
N PRO A 21 -25.63 28.48 -24.62
CA PRO A 21 -24.36 27.79 -24.76
C PRO A 21 -23.52 28.18 -23.56
N ALA A 22 -23.10 27.18 -22.77
CA ALA A 22 -22.24 27.39 -21.61
C ALA A 22 -21.12 28.34 -22.02
N PRO A 23 -20.82 29.40 -21.24
CA PRO A 23 -19.82 30.38 -21.60
C PRO A 23 -18.56 29.65 -22.03
N THR A 24 -18.15 29.87 -23.27
CA THR A 24 -17.03 29.24 -24.00
C THR A 24 -15.65 29.55 -23.41
N GLY A 25 -15.60 29.91 -22.13
CA GLY A 25 -14.41 30.18 -21.34
C GLY A 25 -14.35 29.40 -20.02
N ALA A 26 -15.31 28.51 -19.71
CA ALA A 26 -15.14 27.61 -18.57
C ALA A 26 -13.98 26.65 -18.89
N PRO A 27 -12.85 26.70 -18.15
CA PRO A 27 -11.75 25.78 -18.39
C PRO A 27 -12.31 24.37 -18.19
N GLY A 28 -12.41 23.61 -19.29
CA GLY A 28 -12.88 22.23 -19.28
C GLY A 28 -12.15 21.43 -18.21
N PRO A 29 -12.74 20.33 -17.70
CA PRO A 29 -12.22 19.61 -16.55
C PRO A 29 -10.74 19.34 -16.72
N LYS A 30 -9.90 20.14 -16.03
CA LYS A 30 -8.44 20.10 -16.15
C LYS A 30 -8.04 18.65 -15.94
N SER A 31 -7.56 17.99 -16.98
CA SER A 31 -7.23 16.57 -16.94
C SER A 31 -6.15 16.35 -15.88
N ILE A 32 -6.34 15.32 -15.06
CA ILE A 32 -5.30 14.90 -14.11
C ILE A 32 -4.11 14.44 -14.97
N PRO A 33 -2.87 14.91 -14.70
CA PRO A 33 -1.71 14.41 -15.42
C PRO A 33 -1.67 12.88 -15.32
N THR A 34 -1.59 12.19 -16.46
CA THR A 34 -1.70 10.72 -16.51
C THR A 34 -0.74 10.04 -15.53
N GLY A 35 0.47 10.56 -15.35
CA GLY A 35 1.43 10.00 -14.38
C GLY A 35 1.02 10.17 -12.91
N VAL A 36 0.32 11.25 -12.54
CA VAL A 36 -0.21 11.39 -11.16
C VAL A 36 -1.33 10.39 -10.91
N MET A 37 -2.17 10.15 -11.93
CA MET A 37 -3.23 9.14 -11.87
C MET A 37 -2.64 7.73 -11.73
N VAL A 38 -1.61 7.40 -12.51
CA VAL A 38 -0.91 6.10 -12.44
C VAL A 38 -0.25 5.89 -11.07
N VAL A 39 0.48 6.89 -10.55
CA VAL A 39 1.09 6.80 -9.21
C VAL A 39 0.01 6.66 -8.12
N GLY A 40 -1.11 7.38 -8.24
CA GLY A 40 -2.22 7.28 -7.30
C GLY A 40 -2.89 5.91 -7.30
N ILE A 41 -3.21 5.36 -8.48
CA ILE A 41 -3.87 4.05 -8.61
C ILE A 41 -2.93 2.93 -8.15
N ILE A 42 -1.68 2.92 -8.62
CA ILE A 42 -0.74 1.88 -8.21
C ILE A 42 -0.46 2.00 -6.72
N GLY A 43 -0.20 3.20 -6.19
CA GLY A 43 0.01 3.39 -4.75
C GLY A 43 -1.17 2.92 -3.89
N LEU A 44 -2.40 3.10 -4.37
CA LEU A 44 -3.60 2.62 -3.70
C LEU A 44 -3.68 1.08 -3.71
N LEU A 45 -3.41 0.43 -4.85
CA LEU A 45 -3.35 -1.03 -4.94
C LEU A 45 -2.28 -1.61 -4.03
N LEU A 46 -1.09 -1.02 -4.00
CA LEU A 46 0.01 -1.45 -3.12
C LEU A 46 -0.32 -1.21 -1.65
N GLY A 47 -1.00 -0.11 -1.32
CA GLY A 47 -1.49 0.15 0.03
C GLY A 47 -2.46 -0.93 0.51
N LEU A 48 -3.47 -1.26 -0.32
CA LEU A 48 -4.43 -2.33 -0.02
C LEU A 48 -3.76 -3.70 0.11
N LEU A 49 -2.82 -4.02 -0.79
CA LEU A 49 -2.06 -5.26 -0.74
C LEU A 49 -1.19 -5.33 0.54
N GLY A 50 -0.61 -4.22 0.97
CA GLY A 50 0.08 -4.11 2.25
C GLY A 50 -0.84 -4.34 3.44
N LEU A 51 -2.07 -3.83 3.39
CA LEU A 51 -3.05 -4.02 4.46
C LEU A 51 -3.51 -5.48 4.56
N MET A 52 -3.74 -6.15 3.41
CA MET A 52 -3.96 -7.59 3.36
C MET A 52 -2.78 -8.37 3.93
N GLY A 53 -1.55 -7.96 3.59
CA GLY A 53 -0.33 -8.55 4.14
C GLY A 53 -0.26 -8.46 5.67
N VAL A 54 -0.66 -7.33 6.26
CA VAL A 54 -0.74 -7.17 7.72
C VAL A 54 -1.79 -8.10 8.32
N CYS A 55 -2.96 -8.24 7.70
CA CYS A 55 -4.00 -9.17 8.18
C CYS A 55 -3.53 -10.63 8.14
N ILE A 56 -2.91 -11.05 7.03
CA ILE A 56 -2.38 -12.41 6.87
C ILE A 56 -1.22 -12.66 7.83
N GLY A 57 -0.30 -11.71 7.97
CA GLY A 57 0.84 -11.82 8.88
C GLY A 57 0.41 -11.88 10.36
N GLY A 58 -0.53 -11.01 10.76
CA GLY A 58 -1.10 -11.04 12.11
C GLY A 58 -1.83 -12.34 12.42
N PHE A 59 -2.61 -12.86 11.46
CA PHE A 59 -3.26 -14.16 11.59
C PHE A 59 -2.24 -15.30 11.70
N SER A 60 -1.18 -15.27 10.89
CA SER A 60 -0.11 -16.27 10.94
C SER A 60 0.58 -16.30 12.30
N LEU A 61 0.83 -15.15 12.93
CA LEU A 61 1.43 -15.10 14.26
C LEU A 61 0.54 -15.76 15.33
N GLY A 62 -0.77 -15.49 15.31
CA GLY A 62 -1.72 -16.10 16.24
C GLY A 62 -1.86 -17.62 16.05
N MET A 63 -1.81 -18.08 14.80
CA MET A 63 -1.78 -19.51 14.47
C MET A 63 -0.51 -20.19 14.98
N THR A 64 0.66 -19.57 14.77
CA THR A 64 1.93 -20.13 15.24
C THR A 64 1.95 -20.29 16.77
N GLU A 65 1.48 -19.28 17.52
CA GLU A 65 1.44 -19.36 18.99
C GLU A 65 0.52 -20.51 19.48
N THR A 66 -0.62 -20.70 18.81
CA THR A 66 -1.56 -21.79 19.12
C THR A 66 -0.93 -23.14 18.79
N PHE A 67 -0.20 -23.23 17.68
CA PHE A 67 0.48 -24.46 17.26
C PHE A 67 1.60 -24.86 18.23
N VAL A 68 2.39 -23.90 18.73
CA VAL A 68 3.44 -24.15 19.73
C VAL A 68 2.87 -24.74 21.02
N LYS A 69 1.72 -24.24 21.48
CA LYS A 69 1.05 -24.75 22.69
C LYS A 69 0.54 -26.19 22.55
N LEU A 70 0.32 -26.67 21.32
CA LEU A 70 -0.18 -28.01 21.04
C LEU A 70 0.94 -29.03 20.75
N MET A 71 2.21 -28.60 20.66
CA MET A 71 3.32 -29.52 20.43
C MET A 71 3.68 -30.32 21.70
N PRO A 72 3.84 -31.65 21.61
CA PRO A 72 4.28 -32.47 22.74
C PRO A 72 5.80 -32.35 22.97
N GLY A 73 6.19 -31.99 24.20
CA GLY A 73 7.59 -31.96 24.67
C GLY A 73 8.04 -30.59 25.21
N GLU A 74 8.45 -30.53 26.48
CA GLU A 74 8.91 -29.28 27.14
C GLU A 74 10.18 -28.71 26.49
N ASP A 75 11.17 -29.56 26.19
CA ASP A 75 12.43 -29.14 25.56
C ASP A 75 12.21 -28.54 24.16
N VAL A 76 11.16 -29.01 23.49
CA VAL A 76 10.76 -28.58 22.15
C VAL A 76 10.06 -27.23 22.20
N GLN A 77 9.14 -27.06 23.15
CA GLN A 77 8.49 -25.78 23.39
C GLN A 77 9.52 -24.71 23.75
N GLU A 78 10.50 -25.01 24.60
CA GLU A 78 11.50 -24.03 25.01
C GLU A 78 12.42 -23.59 23.86
N ALA A 79 12.82 -24.53 22.99
CA ALA A 79 13.58 -24.23 21.78
C ALA A 79 12.76 -23.38 20.80
N PHE A 80 11.50 -23.72 20.57
CA PHE A 80 10.63 -22.97 19.66
C PHE A 80 10.25 -21.58 20.21
N GLN A 81 10.11 -21.46 21.53
CA GLN A 81 9.80 -20.21 22.21
C GLN A 81 10.95 -19.21 22.08
N LYS A 82 12.21 -19.64 22.32
CA LYS A 82 13.40 -18.77 22.13
C LYS A 82 13.50 -18.21 20.71
N VAL A 83 12.99 -18.98 19.76
CA VAL A 83 13.00 -18.66 18.33
C VAL A 83 11.91 -17.68 17.98
N MET A 84 10.69 -17.94 18.47
CA MET A 84 9.61 -16.98 18.38
C MET A 84 10.02 -15.67 19.05
N ASP A 85 10.64 -15.68 20.22
CA ASP A 85 11.04 -14.46 20.92
C ASP A 85 12.05 -13.63 20.09
N LEU A 86 13.01 -14.27 19.42
CA LEU A 86 13.93 -13.57 18.52
C LEU A 86 13.24 -12.97 17.28
N GLN A 87 12.23 -13.66 16.75
CA GLN A 87 11.51 -13.23 15.55
C GLN A 87 10.35 -12.28 15.82
N PHE A 88 9.78 -12.34 17.02
CA PHE A 88 8.57 -11.64 17.37
C PHE A 88 8.80 -10.14 17.35
N ILE A 89 9.91 -9.67 17.94
CA ILE A 89 10.22 -8.24 18.01
C ILE A 89 10.36 -7.61 16.61
N PRO A 90 11.22 -8.12 15.70
CA PRO A 90 11.33 -7.58 14.35
C PRO A 90 10.02 -7.65 13.56
N THR A 91 9.29 -8.77 13.67
CA THR A 91 8.03 -8.97 12.93
C THR A 91 6.94 -8.03 13.41
N LEU A 92 6.85 -7.78 14.73
CA LEU A 92 5.86 -6.88 15.32
C LEU A 92 6.14 -5.42 14.97
N ILE A 93 7.42 -5.02 14.97
CA ILE A 93 7.86 -3.70 14.50
C ILE A 93 7.46 -3.52 13.03
N GLN A 94 7.73 -4.53 12.18
CA GLN A 94 7.42 -4.47 10.76
C GLN A 94 5.91 -4.46 10.47
N LEU A 95 5.11 -5.22 11.22
CA LEU A 95 3.65 -5.20 11.13
C LEU A 95 3.10 -3.83 11.54
N THR A 96 3.63 -3.23 12.61
CA THR A 96 3.18 -1.93 13.09
C THR A 96 3.54 -0.82 12.10
N LEU A 97 4.76 -0.84 11.56
CA LEU A 97 5.17 0.07 10.49
C LEU A 97 4.28 -0.06 9.26
N SER A 98 3.99 -1.29 8.83
CA SER A 98 3.13 -1.56 7.69
C SER A 98 1.68 -1.10 7.93
N LEU A 99 1.17 -1.29 9.15
CA LEU A 99 -0.16 -0.87 9.57
C LEU A 99 -0.31 0.65 9.62
N ILE A 100 0.75 1.40 9.92
CA ILE A 100 0.74 2.87 9.92
C ILE A 100 0.95 3.41 8.50
N LEU A 101 1.93 2.88 7.78
CA LEU A 101 2.32 3.39 6.46
C LEU A 101 1.28 3.09 5.39
N SER A 102 0.61 1.94 5.43
CA SER A 102 -0.43 1.57 4.47
C SER A 102 -1.61 2.56 4.42
N PRO A 103 -2.33 2.85 5.53
CA PRO A 103 -3.43 3.82 5.52
C PRO A 103 -2.92 5.24 5.22
N MET A 104 -1.69 5.59 5.62
CA MET A 104 -1.09 6.88 5.26
C MET A 104 -0.85 7.00 3.74
N LEU A 105 -0.39 5.93 3.10
CA LEU A 105 -0.23 5.86 1.64
C LEU A 105 -1.60 5.91 0.94
N ILE A 106 -2.59 5.17 1.43
CA ILE A 106 -3.96 5.20 0.89
C ILE A 106 -4.55 6.61 0.98
N ALA A 107 -4.42 7.27 2.14
CA ALA A 107 -4.88 8.64 2.33
C ALA A 107 -4.15 9.64 1.41
N ALA A 108 -2.84 9.47 1.20
CA ALA A 108 -2.08 10.27 0.25
C ALA A 108 -2.57 10.07 -1.19
N CYS A 109 -2.77 8.82 -1.63
CA CYS A 109 -3.25 8.49 -2.97
C CYS A 109 -4.67 9.02 -3.21
N ILE A 110 -5.60 8.86 -2.26
CA ILE A 110 -6.94 9.43 -2.33
C ILE A 110 -6.86 10.97 -2.38
N GLY A 111 -5.99 11.58 -1.57
CA GLY A 111 -5.75 13.01 -1.61
C GLY A 111 -5.26 13.51 -2.98
N CYS A 112 -4.41 12.74 -3.65
CA CYS A 112 -3.94 13.05 -4.99
C CYS A 112 -5.06 12.94 -6.03
N LEU A 113 -5.91 11.91 -5.96
CA LEU A 113 -7.03 11.71 -6.87
C LEU A 113 -8.13 12.77 -6.67
N THR A 114 -8.37 13.18 -5.42
CA THR A 114 -9.35 14.21 -5.03
C THR A 114 -8.81 15.63 -5.13
N ARG A 115 -7.57 15.81 -5.61
CA ARG A 115 -6.94 17.13 -5.85
C ARG A 115 -6.88 18.01 -4.61
N LYS A 116 -6.50 17.44 -3.46
CA LYS A 116 -6.33 18.24 -2.23
C LYS A 116 -4.90 18.78 -2.11
N ALA A 117 -4.75 20.02 -1.67
CA ALA A 117 -3.46 20.72 -1.56
C ALA A 117 -2.48 20.03 -0.58
N TRP A 118 -2.97 19.37 0.47
CA TRP A 118 -2.14 18.64 1.44
C TRP A 118 -1.58 17.31 0.92
N SER A 119 -2.10 16.81 -0.21
CA SER A 119 -1.75 15.48 -0.73
C SER A 119 -0.30 15.39 -1.21
N GLY A 120 0.27 16.45 -1.77
CA GLY A 120 1.64 16.44 -2.28
C GLY A 120 2.69 16.28 -1.19
N GLY A 121 2.47 16.88 -0.01
CA GLY A 121 3.34 16.72 1.15
C GLY A 121 3.20 15.32 1.75
N LEU A 122 1.96 14.86 1.96
CA LEU A 122 1.67 13.56 2.55
C LEU A 122 2.18 12.40 1.68
N LEU A 123 2.09 12.53 0.35
CA LEU A 123 2.61 11.56 -0.61
C LEU A 123 4.14 11.42 -0.51
N LYS A 124 4.87 12.53 -0.41
CA LYS A 124 6.34 12.48 -0.27
C LYS A 124 6.76 11.81 1.04
N ILE A 125 6.10 12.15 2.15
CA ILE A 125 6.40 11.58 3.47
C ILE A 125 6.08 10.08 3.49
N SER A 126 4.89 9.70 3.00
CA SER A 126 4.50 8.28 2.94
C SER A 126 5.41 7.46 2.02
N LEU A 127 5.79 7.97 0.86
CA LEU A 127 6.76 7.30 -0.03
C LEU A 127 8.13 7.14 0.62
N MET A 128 8.65 8.15 1.31
CA MET A 128 9.93 8.03 2.03
C MET A 128 9.85 7.01 3.17
N GLY A 129 8.74 7.01 3.92
CA GLY A 129 8.49 6.01 4.97
C GLY A 129 8.39 4.58 4.41
N MET A 130 7.73 4.41 3.26
CA MET A 130 7.62 3.12 2.57
C MET A 130 8.98 2.61 2.06
N ILE A 131 9.83 3.48 1.53
CA ILE A 131 11.20 3.12 1.13
C ILE A 131 12.00 2.65 2.36
N PHE A 132 11.96 3.41 3.44
CA PHE A 132 12.66 3.05 4.68
C PHE A 132 12.15 1.70 5.23
N SER A 133 10.84 1.52 5.32
CA SER A 133 10.22 0.26 5.74
C SER A 133 10.58 -0.91 4.84
N SER A 134 10.64 -0.70 3.53
CA SER A 134 11.03 -1.74 2.56
C SER A 134 12.50 -2.16 2.72
N VAL A 135 13.40 -1.21 3.00
CA VAL A 135 14.81 -1.50 3.28
C VAL A 135 14.95 -2.29 4.59
N VAL A 136 14.28 -1.85 5.66
CA VAL A 136 14.28 -2.57 6.95
C VAL A 136 13.72 -3.98 6.77
N SER A 137 12.63 -4.12 6.03
CA SER A 137 12.03 -5.43 5.70
C SER A 137 13.00 -6.33 4.96
N LEU A 138 13.70 -5.82 3.94
CA LEU A 138 14.72 -6.57 3.21
C LEU A 138 15.85 -7.05 4.14
N LEU A 139 16.34 -6.18 5.03
CA LEU A 139 17.39 -6.53 5.98
C LEU A 139 16.94 -7.65 6.93
N ILE A 140 15.71 -7.56 7.45
CA ILE A 140 15.12 -8.61 8.30
C ILE A 140 14.95 -9.90 7.53
N THR A 141 14.40 -9.86 6.31
CA THR A 141 14.20 -11.04 5.46
C THR A 141 15.52 -11.74 5.11
N VAL A 142 16.55 -10.98 4.75
CA VAL A 142 17.89 -11.54 4.46
C VAL A 142 18.53 -12.12 5.72
N TRP A 143 18.44 -11.42 6.85
CA TRP A 143 18.92 -11.94 8.13
C TRP A 143 18.20 -13.24 8.52
N LEU A 144 16.88 -13.29 8.35
CA LEU A 144 16.10 -14.52 8.54
C LEU A 144 16.54 -15.64 7.59
N MET A 145 16.76 -15.35 6.32
CA MET A 145 17.22 -16.38 5.36
C MET A 145 18.56 -17.01 5.80
N LEU A 146 19.50 -16.21 6.30
CA LEU A 146 20.84 -16.63 6.70
C LEU A 146 20.85 -17.39 8.04
N PHE A 147 20.06 -16.96 9.02
CA PHE A 147 20.07 -17.57 10.36
C PHE A 147 19.06 -18.70 10.52
N HIS A 148 17.90 -18.62 9.86
CA HIS A 148 16.73 -19.46 10.16
C HIS A 148 16.74 -20.83 9.47
N SER A 149 17.40 -20.96 8.33
CA SER A 149 17.39 -22.22 7.57
C SER A 149 18.09 -23.37 8.28
N ASP A 150 19.22 -23.10 8.95
CA ASP A 150 20.01 -24.15 9.63
C ASP A 150 19.64 -24.33 11.10
N THR A 151 19.25 -23.25 11.80
CA THR A 151 18.98 -23.34 13.24
C THR A 151 17.51 -23.63 13.56
N LEU A 152 16.57 -23.29 12.67
CA LEU A 152 15.14 -23.16 13.02
C LEU A 152 14.22 -24.05 12.17
N LEU A 153 14.49 -24.15 10.86
CA LEU A 153 13.72 -25.03 9.96
C LEU A 153 14.00 -26.52 10.21
N ALA A 154 15.25 -26.86 10.54
CA ALA A 154 15.68 -28.23 10.74
C ALA A 154 15.04 -28.92 11.97
N PRO A 155 15.07 -28.35 13.19
CA PRO A 155 14.42 -28.97 14.34
C PRO A 155 12.90 -28.96 14.23
N SER A 156 12.30 -27.91 13.68
CA SER A 156 10.84 -27.79 13.55
C SER A 156 10.25 -28.80 12.56
N VAL A 157 10.87 -28.99 11.39
CA VAL A 157 10.39 -29.95 10.39
C VAL A 157 10.67 -31.39 10.82
N ALA A 158 11.84 -31.66 11.40
CA ALA A 158 12.19 -32.99 11.90
C ALA A 158 11.22 -33.48 12.99
N GLN A 159 10.74 -32.58 13.85
CA GLN A 159 9.83 -32.94 14.95
C GLN A 159 8.36 -33.06 14.53
N MET A 160 7.94 -32.45 13.43
CA MET A 160 6.62 -32.71 12.82
C MET A 160 6.57 -34.03 12.04
N GLY A 161 7.60 -34.87 12.13
CA GLY A 161 7.75 -36.08 11.32
C GLY A 161 7.99 -35.78 9.84
N GLY A 162 8.34 -34.53 9.52
CA GLY A 162 8.57 -34.05 8.18
C GLY A 162 10.00 -34.27 7.71
N ASN A 163 10.18 -34.40 6.40
CA ASN A 163 11.51 -34.44 5.82
C ASN A 163 12.05 -33.01 5.66
N VAL A 164 13.04 -32.65 6.49
CA VAL A 164 13.71 -31.34 6.47
C VAL A 164 14.24 -31.01 5.08
N ASP A 165 14.81 -31.99 4.39
CA ASP A 165 15.41 -31.78 3.06
C ASP A 165 14.35 -31.53 1.98
N ALA A 166 13.11 -31.98 2.20
CA ALA A 166 11.97 -31.64 1.34
C ALA A 166 11.38 -30.25 1.64
N ALA A 167 11.52 -29.74 2.87
CA ALA A 167 10.97 -28.46 3.30
C ALA A 167 11.89 -27.25 2.99
N LYS A 168 13.21 -27.45 3.03
CA LYS A 168 14.23 -26.44 2.67
C LYS A 168 13.96 -25.71 1.35
N PRO A 169 13.73 -26.39 0.21
CA PRO A 169 13.51 -25.69 -1.06
C PRO A 169 12.27 -24.81 -1.03
N GLY A 170 11.18 -25.23 -0.37
CA GLY A 170 9.97 -24.41 -0.23
C GLY A 170 10.22 -23.12 0.56
N PHE A 171 10.98 -23.20 1.65
CA PHE A 171 11.37 -22.04 2.45
C PHE A 171 12.21 -21.05 1.63
N TYR A 172 13.25 -21.52 0.93
CA TYR A 172 14.10 -20.63 0.13
C TYR A 172 13.36 -20.01 -1.06
N VAL A 173 12.49 -20.76 -1.73
CA VAL A 173 11.64 -20.22 -2.82
C VAL A 173 10.71 -19.14 -2.28
N GLY A 174 10.07 -19.37 -1.14
CA GLY A 174 9.23 -18.37 -0.47
C GLY A 174 10.01 -17.09 -0.15
N GLN A 175 11.22 -17.23 0.41
CA GLN A 175 12.07 -16.08 0.71
C GLN A 175 12.57 -15.35 -0.53
N ALA A 176 12.95 -16.07 -1.58
CA ALA A 176 13.37 -15.48 -2.85
C ALA A 176 12.23 -14.66 -3.49
N ILE A 177 11.00 -15.17 -3.45
CA ILE A 177 9.81 -14.44 -3.92
C ILE A 177 9.60 -13.18 -3.07
N ALA A 178 9.69 -13.29 -1.74
CA ALA A 178 9.52 -12.15 -0.83
C ALA A 178 10.56 -11.03 -1.11
N ILE A 179 11.83 -11.40 -1.30
CA ILE A 179 12.90 -10.47 -1.67
C ILE A 179 12.61 -9.83 -3.04
N GLY A 180 12.20 -10.63 -4.03
CA GLY A 180 11.85 -10.13 -5.37
C GLY A 180 10.72 -9.10 -5.32
N PHE A 181 9.66 -9.37 -4.57
CA PHE A 181 8.58 -8.40 -4.35
C PHE A 181 9.06 -7.15 -3.61
N ALA A 182 9.85 -7.29 -2.55
CA ALA A 182 10.37 -6.15 -1.80
C ALA A 182 11.25 -5.23 -2.66
N LEU A 183 12.08 -5.80 -3.55
CA LEU A 183 12.87 -5.04 -4.52
C LEU A 183 11.98 -4.32 -5.54
N LEU A 184 10.94 -5.00 -6.05
CA LEU A 184 9.99 -4.40 -6.99
C LEU A 184 9.24 -3.22 -6.36
N TYR A 185 8.79 -3.36 -5.11
CA TYR A 185 8.20 -2.28 -4.33
C TYR A 185 9.16 -1.11 -4.16
N LEU A 186 10.41 -1.40 -3.80
CA LEU A 186 11.43 -0.39 -3.58
C LEU A 186 11.72 0.40 -4.86
N VAL A 187 11.87 -0.26 -6.00
CA VAL A 187 12.02 0.40 -7.31
C VAL A 187 10.82 1.28 -7.63
N PHE A 188 9.60 0.78 -7.41
CA PHE A 188 8.38 1.56 -7.64
C PHE A 188 8.30 2.80 -6.74
N PHE A 189 8.55 2.67 -5.45
CA PHE A 189 8.47 3.80 -4.52
C PHE A 189 9.55 4.86 -4.80
N ILE A 190 10.76 4.44 -5.18
CA ILE A 190 11.81 5.36 -5.63
C ILE A 190 11.38 6.10 -6.89
N TRP A 191 10.87 5.37 -7.89
CA TRP A 191 10.37 5.98 -9.12
C TRP A 191 9.22 6.96 -8.87
N ALA A 192 8.25 6.58 -8.04
CA ALA A 192 7.12 7.43 -7.64
C ALA A 192 7.59 8.67 -6.88
N LEU A 193 8.61 8.56 -6.03
CA LEU A 193 9.18 9.69 -5.30
C LEU A 193 9.92 10.65 -6.24
N ILE A 194 10.71 10.13 -7.18
CA ILE A 194 11.39 10.93 -8.21
C ILE A 194 10.34 11.66 -9.06
N TYR A 195 9.30 10.97 -9.48
CA TYR A 195 8.20 11.56 -10.25
C TYR A 195 7.46 12.65 -9.46
N ALA A 196 7.14 12.40 -8.19
CA ALA A 196 6.48 13.36 -7.29
C ALA A 196 7.35 14.59 -6.96
N ARG A 197 8.68 14.50 -7.12
CA ARG A 197 9.62 15.63 -7.02
C ARG A 197 9.86 16.33 -8.36
N GLY A 198 9.43 15.75 -9.48
CA GLY A 198 9.59 16.33 -10.81
C GLY A 198 8.73 17.58 -11.02
N LYS A 199 9.21 18.50 -11.87
CA LYS A 199 8.57 19.80 -12.16
C LYS A 199 7.08 19.68 -12.51
N ARG A 200 6.70 18.68 -13.31
CA ARG A 200 5.30 18.45 -13.74
C ARG A 200 4.37 18.09 -12.58
N ALA A 201 4.86 17.35 -11.58
CA ALA A 201 4.06 16.97 -10.42
C ALA A 201 3.98 18.13 -9.41
N THR A 202 5.09 18.84 -9.17
CA THR A 202 5.10 20.01 -8.29
C THR A 202 4.22 21.13 -8.83
N GLU A 203 4.28 21.42 -10.13
CA GLU A 203 3.40 22.40 -10.78
C GLU A 203 1.92 22.03 -10.67
N TYR A 204 1.60 20.73 -10.70
CA TYR A 204 0.23 20.26 -10.49
C TYR A 204 -0.24 20.49 -9.05
N PHE A 205 0.59 20.14 -8.05
CA PHE A 205 0.26 20.35 -6.64
C PHE A 205 0.20 21.84 -6.27
N ASP A 206 1.09 22.68 -6.82
CA ASP A 206 1.10 24.12 -6.59
C ASP A 206 -0.13 24.80 -7.23
N ARG A 207 -0.55 24.35 -8.42
CA ARG A 207 -1.81 24.82 -9.04
C ARG A 207 -3.03 24.47 -8.20
N ILE A 208 -3.06 23.30 -7.56
CA ILE A 208 -4.14 22.91 -6.66
C ILE A 208 -4.14 23.81 -5.42
N ALA A 209 -2.98 24.01 -4.80
CA ALA A 209 -2.85 24.82 -3.59
C ALA A 209 -3.34 26.26 -3.79
N ASN A 210 -3.08 26.84 -4.96
CA ASN A 210 -3.49 28.19 -5.31
C ASN A 210 -4.99 28.35 -5.66
N VAL A 211 -5.70 27.25 -5.95
CA VAL A 211 -7.16 27.29 -6.23
C VAL A 211 -8.00 27.10 -4.96
N THR A 212 -7.42 26.48 -3.93
CA THR A 212 -8.10 26.20 -2.65
C THR A 212 -7.83 27.23 -1.53
N ARG A 213 -7.06 28.30 -1.81
CA ARG A 213 -6.94 29.47 -0.92
C ARG A 213 -7.97 30.52 -1.29
#